data_AF-A0A961MK47-F1
#
_entry.id   AF-A0A961MK47-F1
#
_cell.length_a   1.000
_cell.length_b   1.000
_cell.length_c   1.000
_cell.angle_alpha   90.00
_cell.angle_beta   90.00
_cell.angle_gamma   90.00
#
_symmetry.space_group_name_H-M   'P 1'
#
loop_
_entity.id
_entity.type
_entity.pdbx_description
1 polymer ?
#
loop_
_entity_poly.entity_id
_entity_poly.type
_entity_poly.pdbx_seq_one_letter_code
_entity_poly.pdbx_strand_id
1 'polypeptide(L)'
;AAAERQAELRQQAVARQKEMDTRGLGRAADTETAQLAASAAEQAVLTRRSALSQAEARLDQAQTAVVRSQIAVSEAARKLADTEIRAEFDGLLSGVSAVPGGLLATNEQLGELIDPTALEVAFRVSTAQFARFVGDDGQLAPAQAEVVLDVMGAELAATARLTRVGAAVEAGQTGRLLYARIETGAAGFRAGDFVTVRLAEPPLDNVAMVPASAVDAKGTVLVVGTDERLGEAPVEVLRRQGDAVIIRATALKPGQEIVSERTPLLGTGLKVRPMRPDAGAAAPTAPATIALDPERRARLIAYVEGNSAMPAEAKARIMGQLQQDEVPMQVVERLEQRMGG
;
A
#
# COMPACT_ATOMS: atom_id res chain seq x y z
N ALA A 1 -72.59 17.64 8.76
CA ALA A 1 -73.65 16.86 9.45
C ALA A 1 -74.97 17.64 9.64
N ALA A 2 -75.09 18.59 10.60
CA ALA A 2 -76.38 19.23 10.88
C ALA A 2 -76.92 20.12 9.73
N ALA A 3 -76.07 20.98 9.15
CA ALA A 3 -76.43 21.83 8.01
C ALA A 3 -76.77 21.03 6.75
N GLU A 4 -76.07 19.91 6.51
CA GLU A 4 -76.33 19.03 5.36
C GLU A 4 -77.68 18.33 5.49
N ARG A 5 -77.99 17.79 6.67
CA ARG A 5 -79.32 17.20 6.96
C ARG A 5 -80.43 18.24 6.81
N GLN A 6 -80.19 19.48 7.22
CA GLN A 6 -81.16 20.57 7.04
C GLN A 6 -81.36 20.93 5.55
N ALA A 7 -80.28 20.98 4.77
CA ALA A 7 -80.37 21.23 3.33
C ALA A 7 -81.14 20.11 2.62
N GLU A 8 -80.88 18.84 2.96
CA GLU A 8 -81.57 17.68 2.42
C GLU A 8 -83.08 17.72 2.73
N LEU A 9 -83.46 18.00 3.99
CA LEU A 9 -84.87 18.14 4.37
C LEU A 9 -85.58 19.28 3.63
N ARG A 10 -84.87 20.40 3.38
CA ARG A 10 -85.42 21.54 2.63
C ARG A 10 -85.54 21.24 1.13
N GLN A 11 -84.59 20.52 0.54
CA GLN A 11 -84.70 20.03 -0.83
C GLN A 11 -85.86 19.05 -1.00
N GLN A 12 -86.06 18.13 -0.05
CA GLN A 12 -87.22 17.23 -0.05
C GLN A 12 -88.55 18.01 0.08
N ALA A 13 -88.59 19.08 0.87
CA ALA A 13 -89.76 19.94 0.97
C ALA A 13 -90.07 20.67 -0.35
N VAL A 14 -89.04 21.15 -1.07
CA VAL A 14 -89.19 21.72 -2.42
C VAL A 14 -89.72 20.68 -3.40
N ALA A 15 -89.22 19.45 -3.38
CA ALA A 15 -89.68 18.37 -4.25
C ALA A 15 -91.16 18.03 -4.00
N ARG A 16 -91.58 17.90 -2.73
CA ARG A 16 -92.99 17.70 -2.36
C ARG A 16 -93.87 18.83 -2.87
N GLN A 17 -93.43 20.08 -2.72
CA GLN A 17 -94.21 21.24 -3.15
C GLN A 17 -94.37 21.29 -4.68
N LYS A 18 -93.30 20.98 -5.44
CA LYS A 18 -93.37 20.85 -6.91
C LYS A 18 -94.34 19.74 -7.35
N GLU A 19 -94.39 18.63 -6.64
CA GLU A 19 -95.33 17.52 -6.92
C GLU A 19 -96.80 17.88 -6.58
N MET A 20 -97.03 18.79 -5.64
CA MET A 20 -98.37 19.32 -5.36
C MET A 20 -98.80 20.32 -6.44
N ASP A 21 -97.88 21.16 -6.93
CA ASP A 21 -98.14 22.09 -8.03
C ASP A 21 -98.50 21.33 -9.33
N THR A 22 -97.78 20.26 -9.68
CA THR A 22 -98.09 19.44 -10.88
C THR A 22 -99.46 18.76 -10.80
N ARG A 23 -99.97 18.50 -9.60
CA ARG A 23 -101.31 17.96 -9.34
C ARG A 23 -102.39 19.05 -9.25
N GLY A 24 -102.04 20.32 -9.43
CA GLY A 24 -102.98 21.46 -9.35
C GLY A 24 -103.43 21.82 -7.93
N LEU A 25 -102.78 21.27 -6.90
CA LEU A 25 -103.15 21.44 -5.48
C LEU A 25 -102.23 22.41 -4.72
N GLY A 26 -101.19 22.95 -5.37
CA GLY A 26 -100.21 23.84 -4.75
C GLY A 26 -100.41 25.33 -5.09
N ARG A 27 -99.81 26.20 -4.28
CA ARG A 27 -99.74 27.65 -4.52
C ARG A 27 -98.31 28.04 -4.87
N ALA A 28 -98.15 28.85 -5.91
CA ALA A 28 -96.84 29.33 -6.37
C ALA A 28 -95.99 29.98 -5.25
N ALA A 29 -96.62 30.73 -4.35
CA ALA A 29 -95.95 31.38 -3.22
C ALA A 29 -95.32 30.39 -2.21
N ASP A 30 -95.95 29.22 -2.01
CA ASP A 30 -95.45 28.19 -1.10
C ASP A 30 -94.20 27.52 -1.70
N THR A 31 -94.20 27.31 -3.02
CA THR A 31 -93.06 26.77 -3.79
C THR A 31 -91.87 27.71 -3.80
N GLU A 32 -92.10 29.00 -4.01
CA GLU A 32 -91.07 30.03 -3.95
C GLU A 32 -90.45 30.13 -2.55
N THR A 33 -91.29 30.14 -1.50
CA THR A 33 -90.83 30.15 -0.11
C THR A 33 -89.98 28.92 0.22
N ALA A 34 -90.39 27.72 -0.24
CA ALA A 34 -89.63 26.49 -0.06
C ALA A 34 -88.28 26.55 -0.80
N GLN A 35 -88.25 27.09 -2.02
CA GLN A 35 -87.03 27.24 -2.82
C GLN A 35 -86.03 28.21 -2.17
N LEU A 36 -86.50 29.36 -1.68
CA LEU A 36 -85.68 30.31 -0.94
C LEU A 36 -85.10 29.67 0.33
N ALA A 37 -85.91 28.90 1.07
CA ALA A 37 -85.46 28.20 2.26
C ALA A 37 -84.45 27.07 1.96
N ALA A 38 -84.58 26.38 0.83
CA ALA A 38 -83.60 25.39 0.38
C ALA A 38 -82.28 26.06 -0.04
N SER A 39 -82.34 27.16 -0.80
CA SER A 39 -81.16 27.93 -1.19
C SER A 39 -80.40 28.46 0.03
N ALA A 40 -81.11 28.98 1.04
CA ALA A 40 -80.49 29.42 2.30
C ALA A 40 -79.81 28.26 3.06
N ALA A 41 -80.40 27.06 3.05
CA ALA A 41 -79.80 25.89 3.67
C ALA A 41 -78.56 25.39 2.91
N GLU A 42 -78.57 25.42 1.58
CA GLU A 42 -77.40 25.12 0.73
C GLU A 42 -76.27 26.13 0.96
N GLN A 43 -76.58 27.43 1.04
CA GLN A 43 -75.61 28.46 1.40
C GLN A 43 -74.96 28.17 2.77
N ALA A 44 -75.75 27.77 3.77
CA ALA A 44 -75.21 27.40 5.07
C ALA A 44 -74.26 26.19 5.01
N VAL A 45 -74.54 25.20 4.16
CA VAL A 45 -73.61 24.07 3.90
C VAL A 45 -72.33 24.57 3.25
N LEU A 46 -72.42 25.41 2.22
CA LEU A 46 -71.26 25.98 1.54
C LEU A 46 -70.38 26.80 2.50
N THR A 47 -70.97 27.63 3.36
CA THR A 47 -70.23 28.36 4.39
C THR A 47 -69.52 27.42 5.36
N ARG A 48 -70.17 26.33 5.79
CA ARG A 48 -69.54 25.33 6.67
C ARG A 48 -68.40 24.59 5.98
N ARG A 49 -68.56 24.23 4.70
CA ARG A 49 -67.49 23.61 3.90
C ARG A 49 -66.31 24.56 3.69
N SER A 50 -66.57 25.83 3.39
CA SER A 50 -65.53 26.84 3.28
C SER A 50 -64.78 27.03 4.61
N ALA A 51 -65.50 27.08 5.73
CA ALA A 51 -64.89 27.18 7.06
C ALA A 51 -64.03 25.95 7.41
N LEU A 52 -64.46 24.73 7.04
CA LEU A 52 -63.66 23.52 7.20
C LEU A 52 -62.39 23.58 6.36
N SER A 53 -62.51 23.90 5.06
CA SER A 53 -61.36 24.03 4.16
C SER A 53 -60.36 25.09 4.64
N GLN A 54 -60.83 26.22 5.20
CA GLN A 54 -59.96 27.21 5.83
C GLN A 54 -59.27 26.68 7.08
N ALA A 55 -59.94 25.87 7.90
CA ALA A 55 -59.36 25.27 9.09
C ALA A 55 -58.31 24.20 8.73
N GLU A 56 -58.57 23.38 7.72
CA GLU A 56 -57.61 22.41 7.16
C GLU A 56 -56.37 23.12 6.62
N ALA A 57 -56.55 24.18 5.81
CA ALA A 57 -55.43 24.98 5.32
C ALA A 57 -54.61 25.62 6.46
N ARG A 58 -55.25 26.06 7.55
CA ARG A 58 -54.55 26.57 8.74
C ARG A 58 -53.75 25.48 9.46
N LEU A 59 -54.29 24.26 9.52
CA LEU A 59 -53.58 23.11 10.09
C LEU A 59 -52.33 22.78 9.26
N ASP A 60 -52.46 22.71 7.94
CA ASP A 60 -51.33 22.43 7.04
C ASP A 60 -50.24 23.51 7.13
N GLN A 61 -50.64 24.78 7.23
CA GLN A 61 -49.72 25.90 7.46
C GLN A 61 -49.00 25.78 8.80
N ALA A 62 -49.71 25.44 9.88
CA ALA A 62 -49.11 25.25 11.19
C ALA A 62 -48.14 24.06 11.21
N GLN A 63 -48.48 22.95 10.57
CA GLN A 63 -47.59 21.79 10.41
C GLN A 63 -46.33 22.18 9.62
N THR A 64 -46.48 22.90 8.52
CA THR A 64 -45.34 23.40 7.74
C THR A 64 -44.45 24.34 8.56
N ALA A 65 -45.04 25.21 9.39
CA ALA A 65 -44.28 26.10 10.26
C ALA A 65 -43.49 25.34 11.33
N VAL A 66 -44.04 24.26 11.88
CA VAL A 66 -43.33 23.37 12.82
C VAL A 66 -42.14 22.71 12.11
N VAL A 67 -42.35 22.13 10.92
CA VAL A 67 -41.26 21.50 10.15
C VAL A 67 -40.15 22.50 9.82
N ARG A 68 -40.50 23.72 9.39
CA ARG A 68 -39.53 24.79 9.13
C ARG A 68 -38.73 25.16 10.38
N SER A 69 -39.39 25.23 11.53
CA SER A 69 -38.72 25.53 12.80
C SER A 69 -37.75 24.42 13.21
N GLN A 70 -38.12 23.15 12.98
CA GLN A 70 -37.24 22.00 13.23
C GLN A 70 -36.01 22.01 12.31
N ILE A 71 -36.17 22.37 11.04
CA ILE A 71 -35.06 22.54 10.10
C ILE A 71 -34.14 23.68 10.57
N ALA A 72 -34.70 24.82 11.00
CA ALA A 72 -33.89 25.94 11.50
C ALA A 72 -33.05 25.55 12.74
N VAL A 73 -33.61 24.75 13.65
CA VAL A 73 -32.87 24.23 14.82
C VAL A 73 -31.78 23.24 14.39
N SER A 74 -32.06 22.33 13.46
CA SER A 74 -31.06 21.35 13.00
C SER A 74 -29.92 22.02 12.23
N GLU A 75 -30.22 23.05 11.42
CA GLU A 75 -29.21 23.88 10.76
C GLU A 75 -28.36 24.66 11.77
N ALA A 76 -28.97 25.26 12.80
CA ALA A 76 -28.25 25.96 13.85
C ALA A 76 -27.35 25.01 14.65
N ALA A 77 -27.83 23.81 14.96
CA ALA A 77 -27.05 22.77 15.64
C ALA A 77 -25.86 22.31 14.78
N ARG A 78 -26.05 22.11 13.47
CA ARG A 78 -24.96 21.78 12.55
C ARG A 78 -23.92 22.90 12.49
N LYS A 79 -24.35 24.16 12.34
CA LYS A 79 -23.45 25.32 12.35
C LYS A 79 -22.62 25.41 13.63
N LEU A 80 -23.20 25.07 14.78
CA LEU A 80 -22.49 25.02 16.06
C LEU A 80 -21.47 23.87 16.08
N ALA A 81 -21.84 22.67 15.63
CA ALA A 81 -20.92 21.55 15.53
C ALA A 81 -19.74 21.84 14.59
N ASP A 82 -20.00 22.52 13.46
CA ASP A 82 -18.98 22.92 12.49
C ASP A 82 -17.99 23.98 13.05
N THR A 83 -18.26 24.57 14.23
CA THR A 83 -17.30 25.43 14.92
C THR A 83 -16.19 24.65 15.64
N GLU A 84 -16.39 23.37 15.89
CA GLU A 84 -15.39 22.49 16.48
C GLU A 84 -14.84 21.53 15.43
N ILE A 85 -13.67 21.87 14.89
CA ILE A 85 -12.99 21.04 13.89
C ILE A 85 -12.13 20.01 14.62
N ARG A 86 -12.53 18.74 14.52
CA ARG A 86 -11.81 17.59 15.08
C ARG A 86 -11.12 16.81 13.98
N ALA A 87 -9.93 16.29 14.27
CA ALA A 87 -9.25 15.35 13.38
C ALA A 87 -10.06 14.05 13.29
N GLU A 88 -10.22 13.51 12.07
CA GLU A 88 -10.93 12.24 11.85
C GLU A 88 -10.11 11.01 12.27
N PHE A 89 -8.79 11.17 12.38
CA PHE A 89 -7.85 10.12 12.76
C PHE A 89 -6.66 10.70 13.53
N ASP A 90 -5.95 9.83 14.25
CA ASP A 90 -4.71 10.21 14.94
C ASP A 90 -3.57 10.38 13.93
N GLY A 91 -2.89 11.52 13.96
CA GLY A 91 -1.86 11.81 12.97
C GLY A 91 -0.89 12.92 13.39
N LEU A 92 0.03 13.23 12.49
CA LEU A 92 0.98 14.33 12.62
C LEU A 92 0.44 15.53 11.86
N LEU A 93 0.35 16.67 12.55
CA LEU A 93 -0.13 17.91 11.97
C LEU A 93 1.05 18.72 11.41
N SER A 94 0.92 19.18 10.16
CA SER A 94 1.89 20.02 9.46
C SER A 94 1.23 21.28 8.93
N GLY A 95 2.01 22.33 8.71
CA GLY A 95 1.54 23.55 8.02
C GLY A 95 0.38 24.27 8.71
N VAL A 96 0.33 24.28 10.05
CA VAL A 96 -0.78 24.88 10.79
C VAL A 96 -0.83 26.39 10.58
N SER A 97 -1.90 26.87 9.98
CA SER A 97 -2.17 28.31 9.75
C SER A 97 -3.06 28.92 10.83
N ALA A 98 -3.82 28.09 11.56
CA ALA A 98 -4.76 28.54 12.57
C ALA A 98 -4.05 29.14 13.79
N VAL A 99 -4.47 30.34 14.18
CA VAL A 99 -3.96 31.06 15.36
C VAL A 99 -5.11 31.49 16.27
N PRO A 100 -4.91 31.53 17.61
CA PRO A 100 -5.93 32.03 18.53
C PRO A 100 -6.35 33.47 18.18
N GLY A 101 -7.65 33.69 18.02
CA GLY A 101 -8.22 34.99 17.62
C GLY A 101 -8.13 35.29 16.12
N GLY A 102 -7.58 34.38 15.31
CA GLY A 102 -7.64 34.46 13.86
C GLY A 102 -9.06 34.29 13.32
N LEU A 103 -9.38 35.00 12.24
CA LEU A 103 -10.61 34.79 11.49
C LEU A 103 -10.34 33.79 10.37
N LEU A 104 -11.15 32.73 10.30
CA LEU A 104 -11.07 31.69 9.28
C LEU A 104 -12.20 31.86 8.27
N ALA A 105 -11.88 31.74 6.98
CA ALA A 105 -12.86 31.71 5.92
C ALA A 105 -13.41 30.29 5.68
N THR A 106 -14.60 30.19 5.07
CA THR A 106 -15.15 28.91 4.64
C THR A 106 -14.21 28.26 3.61
N ASN A 107 -13.91 26.97 3.80
CA ASN A 107 -12.99 26.17 2.97
C ASN A 107 -11.51 26.61 3.04
N GLU A 108 -11.12 27.40 4.04
CA GLU A 108 -9.72 27.70 4.28
C GLU A 108 -8.97 26.47 4.84
N GLN A 109 -7.81 26.16 4.28
CA GLN A 109 -6.99 25.05 4.76
C GLN A 109 -6.26 25.46 6.05
N LEU A 110 -6.55 24.75 7.15
CA LEU A 110 -5.96 25.02 8.47
C LEU A 110 -4.61 24.33 8.69
N GLY A 111 -4.34 23.28 7.92
CA GLY A 111 -3.13 22.48 8.00
C GLY A 111 -3.29 21.16 7.24
N GLU A 112 -2.29 20.31 7.36
CA GLU A 112 -2.26 18.98 6.76
C GLU A 112 -2.11 17.95 7.88
N LEU A 113 -3.07 17.04 7.98
CA LEU A 113 -3.02 15.91 8.91
C LEU A 113 -2.48 14.70 8.17
N ILE A 114 -1.33 14.20 8.62
CA ILE A 114 -0.59 13.10 8.00
C ILE A 114 -0.74 11.86 8.88
N ASP A 115 -1.24 10.77 8.31
CA ASP A 115 -1.35 9.48 8.99
C ASP A 115 0.02 8.76 8.97
N PRO A 116 0.68 8.57 10.13
CA PRO A 116 1.98 7.89 10.19
C PRO A 116 1.88 6.38 9.93
N THR A 117 0.68 5.81 9.97
CA THR A 117 0.44 4.38 9.74
C THR A 117 0.16 4.04 8.27
N ALA A 118 -0.15 5.04 7.46
CA ALA A 118 -0.53 4.90 6.05
C ALA A 118 0.47 5.55 5.09
N LEU A 119 1.77 5.43 5.38
CA LEU A 119 2.83 6.01 4.54
C LEU A 119 3.02 5.24 3.23
N GLU A 120 3.13 5.98 2.12
CA GLU A 120 3.45 5.46 0.79
C GLU A 120 4.73 6.11 0.26
N VAL A 121 5.56 5.31 -0.41
CA VAL A 121 6.76 5.78 -1.12
C VAL A 121 6.46 5.80 -2.61
N ALA A 122 6.65 6.96 -3.22
CA ALA A 122 6.55 7.14 -4.66
C ALA A 122 7.94 7.10 -5.29
N PHE A 123 8.16 6.21 -6.26
CA PHE A 123 9.44 6.06 -6.95
C PHE A 123 9.24 5.77 -8.43
N ARG A 124 10.21 6.17 -9.27
CA ARG A 124 10.16 5.94 -10.72
C ARG A 124 11.09 4.79 -11.12
N VAL A 125 10.60 3.96 -12.04
CA VAL A 125 11.38 2.88 -12.66
C VAL A 125 11.38 3.04 -14.18
N SER A 126 12.43 2.56 -14.86
CA SER A 126 12.45 2.54 -16.32
C SER A 126 11.37 1.61 -16.89
N THR A 127 10.95 1.83 -18.14
CA THR A 127 9.97 0.95 -18.81
C THR A 127 10.43 -0.52 -18.84
N ALA A 128 11.74 -0.75 -19.00
CA ALA A 128 12.32 -2.09 -19.01
C ALA A 128 12.31 -2.77 -17.63
N GLN A 129 12.42 -2.00 -16.54
CA GLN A 129 12.25 -2.52 -15.18
C GLN A 129 10.77 -2.76 -14.87
N PHE A 130 9.91 -1.82 -15.24
CA PHE A 130 8.47 -1.94 -15.04
C PHE A 130 7.90 -3.20 -15.69
N ALA A 131 8.32 -3.53 -16.92
CA ALA A 131 7.88 -4.73 -17.63
C ALA A 131 8.14 -6.04 -16.87
N ARG A 132 9.05 -6.04 -15.88
CA ARG A 132 9.37 -7.22 -15.04
C ARG A 132 8.35 -7.47 -13.95
N PHE A 133 7.55 -6.46 -13.62
CA PHE A 133 6.52 -6.51 -12.58
C PHE A 133 5.11 -6.58 -13.17
N VAL A 134 4.99 -6.73 -14.49
CA VAL A 134 3.72 -6.84 -15.18
C VAL A 134 3.50 -8.30 -15.56
N GLY A 135 2.38 -8.87 -15.15
CA GLY A 135 1.97 -10.21 -15.56
C GLY A 135 1.53 -10.27 -17.03
N ASP A 136 1.30 -11.49 -17.53
CA ASP A 136 0.82 -11.71 -18.91
C ASP A 136 -0.55 -11.07 -19.19
N ASP A 137 -1.32 -10.80 -18.13
CA ASP A 137 -2.60 -10.10 -18.13
C ASP A 137 -2.47 -8.56 -18.19
N GLY A 138 -1.24 -8.04 -18.18
CA GLY A 138 -0.96 -6.61 -18.17
C GLY A 138 -1.14 -5.95 -16.80
N GLN A 139 -1.43 -6.73 -15.75
CA GLN A 139 -1.61 -6.22 -14.38
C GLN A 139 -0.29 -6.18 -13.62
N LEU A 140 -0.20 -5.26 -12.66
CA LEU A 140 0.95 -5.16 -11.78
C LEU A 140 0.94 -6.33 -10.79
N ALA A 141 1.97 -7.17 -10.84
CA ALA A 141 2.17 -8.23 -9.88
C ALA A 141 2.53 -7.63 -8.51
N PRO A 142 1.95 -8.12 -7.40
CA PRO A 142 2.33 -7.70 -6.07
C PRO A 142 3.79 -8.07 -5.82
N ALA A 143 4.59 -7.09 -5.41
CA ALA A 143 6.00 -7.27 -5.11
C ALA A 143 6.31 -6.70 -3.72
N GLN A 144 7.15 -7.41 -2.97
CA GLN A 144 7.70 -6.90 -1.72
C GLN A 144 8.81 -5.89 -2.03
N ALA A 145 8.86 -4.84 -1.23
CA ALA A 145 9.88 -3.81 -1.29
C ALA A 145 10.47 -3.59 0.10
N GLU A 146 11.75 -3.28 0.15
CA GLU A 146 12.42 -2.75 1.33
C GLU A 146 12.69 -1.26 1.08
N VAL A 147 12.24 -0.42 2.00
CA VAL A 147 12.44 1.02 1.97
C VAL A 147 13.53 1.34 2.98
N VAL A 148 14.58 1.98 2.52
CA VAL A 148 15.76 2.31 3.31
C VAL A 148 15.94 3.82 3.35
N LEU A 149 16.06 4.37 4.54
CA LEU A 149 16.43 5.76 4.79
C LEU A 149 17.78 5.79 5.52
N ASP A 150 18.76 6.48 4.94
CA ASP A 150 20.04 6.76 5.60
C ASP A 150 19.99 8.15 6.24
N VAL A 151 19.99 8.19 7.58
CA VAL A 151 20.05 9.43 8.35
C VAL A 151 21.34 9.44 9.16
N MET A 152 22.33 10.20 8.69
CA MET A 152 23.58 10.47 9.43
C MET A 152 24.31 9.18 9.88
N GLY A 153 24.26 8.12 9.08
CA GLY A 153 24.93 6.85 9.37
C GLY A 153 24.09 5.85 10.17
N ALA A 154 22.83 6.17 10.48
CA ALA A 154 21.84 5.21 10.95
C ALA A 154 20.92 4.82 9.78
N GLU A 155 20.90 3.53 9.44
CA GLU A 155 20.03 2.97 8.39
C GLU A 155 18.69 2.56 9.03
N LEU A 156 17.62 3.27 8.66
CA LEU A 156 16.25 2.91 8.98
C LEU A 156 15.69 2.08 7.82
N ALA A 157 15.18 0.90 8.13
CA ALA A 157 14.59 0.00 7.13
C ALA A 157 13.12 -0.29 7.45
N ALA A 158 12.30 -0.31 6.42
CA ALA A 158 10.88 -0.63 6.50
C ALA A 158 10.50 -1.61 5.39
N THR A 159 9.58 -2.53 5.70
CA THR A 159 9.02 -3.42 4.68
C THR A 159 7.81 -2.74 4.05
N ALA A 160 7.77 -2.73 2.73
CA ALA A 160 6.69 -2.16 1.94
C ALA A 160 6.19 -3.16 0.90
N ARG A 161 5.00 -2.89 0.38
CA ARG A 161 4.40 -3.65 -0.73
C ARG A 161 4.05 -2.72 -1.86
N LEU A 162 4.39 -3.12 -3.08
CA LEU A 162 3.98 -2.42 -4.28
C LEU A 162 2.45 -2.48 -4.44
N THR A 163 1.79 -1.33 -4.44
CA THR A 163 0.33 -1.23 -4.44
C THR A 163 -0.24 -0.77 -5.76
N ARG A 164 0.40 0.19 -6.43
CA ARG A 164 -0.15 0.79 -7.66
C ARG A 164 0.89 1.40 -8.57
N VAL A 165 0.49 1.56 -9.82
CA VAL A 165 1.17 2.32 -10.87
C VAL A 165 0.47 3.66 -11.04
N GLY A 166 1.24 4.72 -11.27
CA GLY A 166 0.69 6.02 -11.65
C GLY A 166 -0.10 5.93 -12.95
N ALA A 167 -1.25 6.60 -12.98
CA ALA A 167 -2.18 6.54 -14.11
C ALA A 167 -1.71 7.30 -15.36
N ALA A 168 -0.73 8.20 -15.21
CA ALA A 168 -0.21 9.02 -16.30
C ALA A 168 1.31 9.11 -16.26
N VAL A 169 1.90 9.23 -17.44
CA VAL A 169 3.28 9.67 -17.61
C VAL A 169 3.23 11.17 -17.83
N GLU A 170 3.73 11.95 -16.89
CA GLU A 170 3.76 13.41 -17.01
C GLU A 170 4.72 13.84 -18.13
N ALA A 171 4.38 14.93 -18.83
CA ALA A 171 5.19 15.45 -19.92
C ALA A 171 6.62 15.77 -19.43
N GLY A 172 7.63 15.28 -20.14
CA GLY A 172 9.04 15.49 -19.80
C GLY A 172 9.64 14.49 -18.79
N GLN A 173 8.85 13.54 -18.29
CA GLN A 173 9.35 12.47 -17.43
C GLN A 173 9.50 11.16 -18.19
N THR A 174 10.58 10.44 -17.90
CA THR A 174 10.83 9.09 -18.43
C THR A 174 10.60 8.03 -17.35
N GLY A 175 10.15 6.85 -17.77
CA GLY A 175 9.80 5.76 -16.85
C GLY A 175 8.36 5.81 -16.36
N ARG A 176 8.04 4.92 -15.41
CA ARG A 176 6.72 4.82 -14.79
C ARG A 176 6.81 5.10 -13.30
N LEU A 177 5.85 5.84 -12.78
CA LEU A 177 5.71 6.11 -11.35
C LEU A 177 5.04 4.91 -10.68
N LEU A 178 5.66 4.41 -9.62
CA LEU A 178 5.19 3.32 -8.79
C LEU A 178 5.00 3.81 -7.36
N TYR A 179 4.07 3.20 -6.65
CA TYR A 179 3.82 3.46 -5.24
C TYR A 179 3.94 2.16 -4.46
N ALA A 180 4.72 2.20 -3.38
CA ALA A 180 4.79 1.12 -2.41
C ALA A 180 4.30 1.63 -1.05
N ARG A 181 3.35 0.91 -0.45
CA ARG A 181 2.84 1.19 0.89
C ARG A 181 3.73 0.54 1.93
N ILE A 182 4.13 1.28 2.95
CA ILE A 182 4.89 0.75 4.08
C ILE A 182 3.94 -0.09 4.95
N GLU A 183 4.27 -1.37 5.16
CA GLU A 183 3.46 -2.29 5.97
C GLU A 183 4.00 -2.39 7.40
N THR A 184 5.33 -2.43 7.56
CA THR A 184 5.98 -2.50 8.88
C THR A 184 7.25 -1.64 8.90
N GLY A 185 7.61 -1.12 10.06
CA GLY A 185 8.79 -0.26 10.22
C GLY A 185 8.59 1.20 9.80
N ALA A 186 7.34 1.67 9.66
CA ALA A 186 7.03 3.08 9.36
C ALA A 186 7.53 4.06 10.45
N ALA A 187 7.82 3.58 11.65
CA ALA A 187 8.34 4.38 12.74
C ALA A 187 9.68 5.03 12.34
N GLY A 188 9.73 6.36 12.41
CA GLY A 188 10.92 7.14 12.04
C GLY A 188 10.87 7.73 10.63
N PHE A 189 10.02 7.20 9.74
CA PHE A 189 9.78 7.79 8.42
C PHE A 189 8.81 8.98 8.53
N ARG A 190 9.04 9.99 7.70
CA ARG A 190 8.23 11.19 7.57
C ARG A 190 7.86 11.40 6.10
N ALA A 191 6.70 12.01 5.87
CA ALA A 191 6.36 12.48 4.54
C ALA A 191 7.40 13.52 4.06
N GLY A 192 7.94 13.30 2.87
CA GLY A 192 9.01 14.12 2.30
C GLY A 192 10.43 13.54 2.44
N ASP A 193 10.62 12.46 3.21
CA ASP A 193 11.91 11.78 3.30
C ASP A 193 12.35 11.23 1.94
N PHE A 194 13.65 11.38 1.64
CA PHE A 194 14.25 10.81 0.44
C PHE A 194 14.84 9.44 0.75
N VAL A 195 14.23 8.40 0.19
CA VAL A 195 14.50 7.00 0.53
C VAL A 195 15.01 6.22 -0.67
N THR A 196 15.75 5.15 -0.41
CA THR A 196 16.11 4.13 -1.40
C THR A 196 15.12 2.99 -1.33
N VAL A 197 14.54 2.59 -2.46
CA VAL A 197 13.62 1.46 -2.55
C VAL A 197 14.32 0.28 -3.21
N ARG A 198 14.41 -0.84 -2.49
CA ARG A 198 14.88 -2.13 -3.01
C ARG A 198 13.66 -3.00 -3.29
N LEU A 199 13.36 -3.24 -4.56
CA LEU A 199 12.18 -3.99 -4.98
C LEU A 199 12.57 -5.44 -5.31
N ALA A 200 11.89 -6.41 -4.69
CA ALA A 200 12.12 -7.83 -4.95
C ALA A 200 11.44 -8.24 -6.27
N GLU A 201 12.25 -8.59 -7.28
CA GLU A 201 11.75 -9.18 -8.52
C GLU A 201 11.26 -10.62 -8.31
N PRO A 202 10.30 -11.10 -9.13
CA PRO A 202 9.94 -12.52 -9.15
C PRO A 202 11.17 -13.42 -9.37
N PRO A 203 11.23 -14.60 -8.72
CA PRO A 203 12.34 -15.52 -8.90
C PRO A 203 12.46 -15.96 -10.37
N LEU A 204 13.70 -16.09 -10.83
CA LEU A 204 14.00 -16.54 -12.19
C LEU A 204 14.44 -18.01 -12.15
N ASP A 205 13.73 -18.86 -12.88
CA ASP A 205 14.07 -20.28 -12.98
C ASP A 205 14.96 -20.59 -14.19
N ASN A 206 15.78 -21.63 -14.07
CA ASN A 206 16.67 -22.13 -15.13
C ASN A 206 17.60 -21.04 -15.68
N VAL A 207 18.22 -20.30 -14.78
CA VAL A 207 19.14 -19.21 -15.12
C VAL A 207 20.57 -19.53 -14.68
N ALA A 208 21.53 -18.93 -15.38
CA ALA A 208 22.92 -18.89 -14.98
C ALA A 208 23.39 -17.43 -14.90
N MET A 209 24.17 -17.11 -13.88
CA MET A 209 24.85 -15.82 -13.78
C MET A 209 26.25 -15.96 -14.35
N VAL A 210 26.55 -15.18 -15.39
CA VAL A 210 27.84 -15.18 -16.09
C VAL A 210 28.42 -13.77 -16.11
N PRO A 211 29.75 -13.61 -16.19
CA PRO A 211 30.35 -12.29 -16.40
C PRO A 211 29.81 -11.64 -17.68
N ALA A 212 29.71 -10.31 -17.70
CA ALA A 212 29.24 -9.57 -18.87
C ALA A 212 30.12 -9.80 -20.11
N SER A 213 31.40 -10.10 -19.91
CA SER A 213 32.38 -10.47 -20.96
C SER A 213 32.15 -11.84 -21.60
N ALA A 214 31.30 -12.69 -21.03
CA ALA A 214 31.02 -14.02 -21.55
C ALA A 214 29.98 -14.02 -22.68
N VAL A 215 29.11 -13.00 -22.72
CA VAL A 215 27.98 -12.91 -23.65
C VAL A 215 28.30 -11.87 -24.72
N ASP A 216 28.16 -12.25 -25.99
CA ASP A 216 28.34 -11.30 -27.10
C ASP A 216 27.13 -10.36 -27.30
N ALA A 217 27.25 -9.43 -28.25
CA ALA A 217 26.17 -8.50 -28.60
C ALA A 217 24.95 -9.17 -29.26
N LYS A 218 25.10 -10.40 -29.77
CA LYS A 218 24.04 -11.18 -30.44
C LYS A 218 23.30 -12.12 -29.48
N GLY A 219 23.73 -12.22 -28.22
CA GLY A 219 23.16 -13.14 -27.23
C GLY A 219 23.70 -14.56 -27.36
N THR A 220 24.99 -14.72 -27.66
CA THR A 220 25.65 -16.01 -27.81
C THR A 220 26.79 -16.13 -26.80
N VAL A 221 26.96 -17.32 -26.23
CA VAL A 221 28.05 -17.67 -25.32
C VAL A 221 28.91 -18.77 -25.93
N LEU A 222 30.19 -18.77 -25.57
CA LEU A 222 31.10 -19.85 -25.93
C LEU A 222 31.08 -20.92 -24.83
N VAL A 223 30.81 -22.15 -25.24
CA VAL A 223 30.76 -23.32 -24.35
C VAL A 223 31.91 -24.27 -24.66
N VAL A 224 32.49 -24.90 -23.63
CA VAL A 224 33.53 -25.90 -23.83
C VAL A 224 32.89 -27.27 -24.03
N GLY A 225 33.14 -27.88 -25.19
CA GLY A 225 32.69 -29.24 -25.51
C GLY A 225 33.61 -30.33 -24.94
N THR A 226 33.23 -31.60 -25.14
CA THR A 226 33.94 -32.78 -24.61
C THR A 226 35.38 -32.92 -25.11
N ASP A 227 35.69 -32.36 -26.28
CA ASP A 227 37.03 -32.43 -26.90
C ASP A 227 37.89 -31.20 -26.58
N GLU A 228 37.52 -30.44 -25.55
CA GLU A 228 38.07 -29.11 -25.21
C GLU A 228 37.94 -28.11 -26.37
N ARG A 229 36.94 -28.31 -27.23
CA ARG A 229 36.66 -27.42 -28.37
C ARG A 229 35.54 -26.46 -28.03
N LEU A 230 35.70 -25.21 -28.42
CA LEU A 230 34.69 -24.18 -28.23
C LEU A 230 33.51 -24.41 -29.18
N GLY A 231 32.33 -24.56 -28.61
CA GLY A 231 31.04 -24.43 -29.29
C GLY A 231 30.44 -23.06 -29.03
N GLU A 232 29.49 -22.66 -29.87
CA GLU A 232 28.69 -21.47 -29.65
C GLU A 232 27.26 -21.89 -29.34
N ALA A 233 26.69 -21.33 -28.27
CA ALA A 233 25.35 -21.63 -27.82
C ALA A 233 24.54 -20.33 -27.71
N PRO A 234 23.37 -20.23 -28.37
CA PRO A 234 22.50 -19.07 -28.20
C PRO A 234 21.90 -19.08 -26.79
N VAL A 235 21.87 -17.90 -26.16
CA VAL A 235 21.32 -17.70 -24.82
C VAL A 235 20.45 -16.44 -24.80
N GLU A 236 19.34 -16.53 -24.07
CA GLU A 236 18.49 -15.36 -23.85
C GLU A 236 19.02 -14.58 -22.65
N VAL A 237 19.36 -13.31 -22.85
CA VAL A 237 19.80 -12.44 -21.76
C VAL A 237 18.58 -11.90 -21.02
N LEU A 238 18.42 -12.32 -19.76
CA LEU A 238 17.29 -11.92 -18.93
C LEU A 238 17.57 -10.63 -18.17
N ARG A 239 18.76 -10.49 -17.57
CA ARG A 239 19.16 -9.31 -16.78
C ARG A 239 20.63 -8.97 -17.02
N ARG A 240 20.95 -7.67 -16.96
CA ARG A 240 22.32 -7.16 -16.88
C ARG A 240 22.45 -6.41 -15.56
N GLN A 241 23.43 -6.78 -14.74
CA GLN A 241 23.65 -6.28 -13.39
C GLN A 241 25.14 -5.96 -13.21
N GLY A 242 25.54 -4.74 -13.58
CA GLY A 242 26.95 -4.34 -13.54
C GLY A 242 27.82 -5.26 -14.39
N ASP A 243 28.77 -5.95 -13.74
CA ASP A 243 29.72 -6.87 -14.37
C ASP A 243 29.17 -8.29 -14.57
N ALA A 244 27.95 -8.56 -14.12
CA ALA A 244 27.28 -9.86 -14.27
C ALA A 244 26.04 -9.75 -15.19
N VAL A 245 25.75 -10.85 -15.87
CA VAL A 245 24.60 -11.01 -16.77
C VAL A 245 23.90 -12.31 -16.40
N ILE A 246 22.59 -12.24 -16.22
CA ILE A 246 21.74 -13.40 -15.98
C ILE A 246 21.20 -13.85 -17.33
N ILE A 247 21.53 -15.07 -17.70
CA ILE A 247 21.11 -15.71 -18.95
C ILE A 247 20.16 -16.87 -18.66
N ARG A 248 19.21 -17.12 -19.56
CA ARG A 248 18.40 -18.33 -19.54
C ARG A 248 19.24 -19.51 -20.02
N ALA A 249 19.37 -20.53 -19.18
CA ALA A 249 20.23 -21.68 -19.40
C ALA A 249 19.47 -22.93 -19.88
N THR A 250 18.24 -22.79 -20.38
CA THR A 250 17.43 -23.93 -20.86
C THR A 250 18.07 -24.68 -22.04
N ALA A 251 18.89 -24.01 -22.84
CA ALA A 251 19.64 -24.62 -23.95
C ALA A 251 20.98 -25.25 -23.53
N LEU A 252 21.41 -25.04 -22.28
CA LEU A 252 22.69 -25.51 -21.77
C LEU A 252 22.51 -26.77 -20.92
N LYS A 253 23.47 -27.70 -21.01
CA LYS A 253 23.46 -28.89 -20.18
C LYS A 253 23.98 -28.58 -18.77
N PRO A 254 23.43 -29.17 -17.70
CA PRO A 254 24.01 -29.05 -16.36
C PRO A 254 25.49 -29.45 -16.36
N GLY A 255 26.34 -28.62 -15.75
CA GLY A 255 27.80 -28.83 -15.69
C GLY A 255 28.57 -28.44 -16.96
N GLN A 256 27.92 -27.82 -17.95
CA GLN A 256 28.61 -27.30 -19.14
C GLN A 256 29.41 -26.04 -18.80
N GLU A 257 30.70 -26.04 -19.14
CA GLU A 257 31.59 -24.91 -18.89
C GLU A 257 31.35 -23.80 -19.92
N ILE A 258 31.24 -22.56 -19.43
CA ILE A 258 31.09 -21.34 -20.25
C ILE A 258 32.37 -20.52 -20.14
N VAL A 259 32.85 -19.99 -21.26
CA VAL A 259 34.00 -19.08 -21.27
C VAL A 259 33.61 -17.76 -20.61
N SER A 260 34.29 -17.42 -19.51
CA SER A 260 34.04 -16.20 -18.73
C SER A 260 34.48 -14.91 -19.46
N GLU A 261 35.60 -14.95 -20.18
CA GLU A 261 36.17 -13.81 -20.89
C GLU A 261 36.38 -14.14 -22.36
N ARG A 262 35.55 -13.57 -23.23
CA ARG A 262 35.66 -13.76 -24.67
C ARG A 262 36.64 -12.73 -25.27
N THR A 263 37.82 -13.19 -25.67
CA THR A 263 38.72 -12.41 -26.53
C THR A 263 38.24 -12.48 -27.99
N PRO A 264 38.40 -11.44 -28.83
CA PRO A 264 38.00 -11.48 -30.25
C PRO A 264 38.61 -12.64 -31.07
N LEU A 265 39.68 -13.26 -30.56
CA LEU A 265 40.38 -14.39 -31.17
C LEU A 265 39.72 -15.75 -30.86
N LEU A 266 38.79 -15.80 -29.91
CA LEU A 266 38.08 -17.03 -29.52
C LEU A 266 36.81 -17.19 -30.38
N GLY A 267 36.85 -18.20 -31.23
CA GLY A 267 35.77 -18.59 -32.13
C GLY A 267 35.43 -20.07 -32.03
N THR A 268 34.39 -20.49 -32.75
CA THR A 268 33.91 -21.88 -32.76
C THR A 268 34.97 -22.83 -33.33
N GLY A 269 35.01 -24.06 -32.79
CA GLY A 269 35.88 -25.14 -33.23
C GLY A 269 37.34 -25.07 -32.72
N LEU A 270 37.75 -23.96 -32.10
CA LEU A 270 39.08 -23.82 -31.51
C LEU A 270 39.23 -24.73 -30.30
N LYS A 271 40.34 -25.48 -30.28
CA LYS A 271 40.73 -26.26 -29.10
C LYS A 271 41.36 -25.31 -28.08
N VAL A 272 40.78 -25.26 -26.90
CA VAL A 272 41.26 -24.44 -25.79
C VAL A 272 41.74 -25.31 -24.65
N ARG A 273 42.62 -24.76 -23.82
CA ARG A 273 42.95 -25.35 -22.53
C ARG A 273 42.22 -24.51 -21.47
N PRO A 274 41.12 -25.00 -20.88
CA PRO A 274 40.33 -24.20 -19.95
C PRO A 274 41.16 -23.85 -18.71
N MET A 275 41.26 -22.55 -18.41
CA MET A 275 41.77 -22.07 -17.14
C MET A 275 40.60 -21.98 -16.17
N ARG A 276 40.44 -23.02 -15.35
CA ARG A 276 39.40 -23.05 -14.32
C ARG A 276 39.91 -22.25 -13.12
N PRO A 277 39.26 -21.13 -12.75
CA PRO A 277 39.65 -20.38 -11.56
C PRO A 277 39.63 -21.25 -10.28
N ASP A 278 38.84 -22.33 -10.26
CA ASP A 278 38.71 -23.25 -9.12
C ASP A 278 39.63 -24.49 -9.17
N ALA A 279 40.48 -24.66 -10.20
CA ALA A 279 41.45 -25.76 -10.21
C ALA A 279 42.68 -25.51 -9.31
N GLY A 280 42.71 -24.37 -8.60
CA GLY A 280 43.76 -24.01 -7.64
C GLY A 280 43.25 -23.42 -6.32
N ALA A 281 41.94 -23.20 -6.17
CA ALA A 281 41.34 -22.81 -4.90
C ALA A 281 40.66 -24.05 -4.29
N ALA A 282 41.47 -24.90 -3.65
CA ALA A 282 40.94 -25.73 -2.58
C ALA A 282 40.15 -24.80 -1.64
N ALA A 283 38.91 -25.16 -1.33
CA ALA A 283 38.17 -24.58 -0.23
C ALA A 283 39.13 -24.34 0.94
N PRO A 284 39.08 -23.19 1.65
CA PRO A 284 39.91 -23.01 2.83
C PRO A 284 39.64 -24.22 3.73
N THR A 285 40.63 -25.11 3.81
CA THR A 285 40.57 -26.26 4.69
C THR A 285 40.31 -25.67 6.05
N ALA A 286 39.22 -26.11 6.68
CA ALA A 286 38.95 -25.77 8.07
C ALA A 286 40.25 -25.93 8.85
N PRO A 287 40.64 -24.96 9.70
CA PRO A 287 41.91 -25.03 10.41
C PRO A 287 41.96 -26.37 11.14
N ALA A 288 42.99 -27.17 10.88
CA ALA A 288 43.17 -28.47 11.50
C ALA A 288 43.08 -28.31 13.03
N THR A 289 42.00 -28.80 13.62
CA THR A 289 41.83 -28.86 15.07
C THR A 289 42.46 -30.14 15.60
N ILE A 290 43.10 -30.04 16.76
CA ILE A 290 43.65 -31.20 17.48
C ILE A 290 42.95 -31.26 18.84
N ALA A 291 42.52 -32.45 19.23
CA ALA A 291 42.14 -32.75 20.61
C ALA A 291 43.41 -32.81 21.47
N LEU A 292 43.57 -31.86 22.40
CA LEU A 292 44.71 -31.82 23.32
C LEU A 292 44.50 -32.78 24.49
N ASP A 293 45.48 -33.66 24.73
CA ASP A 293 45.54 -34.47 25.96
C ASP A 293 45.53 -33.56 27.22
N PRO A 294 44.89 -33.97 28.32
CA PRO A 294 44.74 -33.14 29.53
C PRO A 294 46.06 -32.62 30.11
N GLU A 295 47.13 -33.42 30.04
CA GLU A 295 48.45 -33.01 30.53
C GLU A 295 49.11 -31.94 29.65
N ARG A 296 48.94 -32.03 28.32
CA ARG A 296 49.49 -31.08 27.35
C ARG A 296 48.78 -29.74 27.46
N ARG A 297 47.46 -29.77 27.67
CA ARG A 297 46.62 -28.58 27.92
C ARG A 297 47.06 -27.82 29.18
N ALA A 298 47.27 -28.54 30.29
CA ALA A 298 47.68 -27.92 31.55
C ALA A 298 49.03 -27.19 31.44
N ARG A 299 49.99 -27.75 30.70
CA ARG A 299 51.30 -27.11 30.46
C ARG A 299 51.17 -25.82 29.64
N LEU A 300 50.35 -25.82 28.59
CA LEU A 300 50.13 -24.64 27.75
C LEU A 300 49.40 -23.53 28.49
N ILE A 301 48.41 -23.88 29.32
CA ILE A 301 47.71 -22.90 30.17
C ILE A 301 48.67 -22.27 31.18
N ALA A 302 49.49 -23.07 31.88
CA ALA A 302 50.47 -22.56 32.84
C ALA A 302 51.49 -21.61 32.19
N TYR A 303 51.94 -21.92 30.96
CA TYR A 303 52.84 -21.05 30.22
C TYR A 303 52.20 -19.70 29.84
N VAL A 304 50.95 -19.73 29.35
CA VAL A 304 50.20 -18.51 29.03
C VAL A 304 49.90 -17.69 30.31
N GLU A 305 49.69 -18.35 31.45
CA GLU A 305 49.52 -17.69 32.74
C GLU A 305 50.80 -17.02 33.26
N GLY A 306 51.95 -17.68 33.13
CA GLY A 306 53.25 -17.17 33.60
C GLY A 306 53.89 -16.11 32.70
N ASN A 307 53.42 -15.91 31.47
CA ASN A 307 54.03 -14.99 30.51
C ASN A 307 53.60 -13.53 30.75
N SER A 308 54.48 -12.72 31.34
CA SER A 308 54.27 -11.30 31.64
C SER A 308 54.43 -10.37 30.43
N ALA A 309 54.93 -10.87 29.29
CA ALA A 309 55.12 -10.08 28.07
C ALA A 309 53.89 -10.04 27.16
N MET A 310 52.80 -10.73 27.51
CA MET A 310 51.59 -10.83 26.69
C MET A 310 50.47 -9.87 27.16
N PRO A 311 49.82 -9.11 26.25
CA PRO A 311 48.68 -8.26 26.60
C PRO A 311 47.50 -9.04 27.18
N ALA A 312 46.81 -8.47 28.16
CA ALA A 312 45.72 -9.14 28.89
C ALA A 312 44.58 -9.66 27.99
N GLU A 313 44.21 -8.91 26.94
CA GLU A 313 43.17 -9.33 25.98
C GLU A 313 43.60 -10.50 25.09
N ALA A 314 44.90 -10.64 24.79
CA ALA A 314 45.40 -11.78 24.02
C ALA A 314 45.44 -13.04 24.89
N LYS A 315 45.83 -12.88 26.16
CA LYS A 315 45.85 -13.95 27.17
C LYS A 315 44.46 -14.55 27.38
N ALA A 316 43.44 -13.71 27.56
CA ALA A 316 42.05 -14.15 27.71
C ALA A 316 41.53 -14.92 26.48
N ARG A 317 41.86 -14.46 25.26
CA ARG A 317 41.48 -15.13 24.01
C ARG A 317 42.11 -16.51 23.84
N ILE A 318 43.42 -16.62 24.09
CA ILE A 318 44.15 -17.89 23.96
C ILE A 318 43.70 -18.89 25.03
N MET A 319 43.43 -18.42 26.25
CA MET A 319 42.92 -19.26 27.33
C MET A 319 41.52 -19.80 27.03
N GLY A 320 40.63 -18.97 26.46
CA GLY A 320 39.31 -19.43 26.00
C GLY A 320 39.39 -20.48 24.89
N GLN A 321 40.36 -20.37 23.99
CA GLN A 321 40.61 -21.38 22.94
C GLN A 321 41.20 -22.67 23.52
N LEU A 322 42.13 -22.59 24.47
CA LEU A 322 42.72 -23.75 25.16
C LEU A 322 41.77 -24.44 26.14
N GLN A 323 40.57 -23.93 26.37
CA GLN A 323 39.50 -24.59 27.15
C GLN A 323 38.51 -25.38 26.29
N GLN A 324 38.54 -25.22 24.96
CA GLN A 324 37.68 -25.96 24.03
C GLN A 324 38.19 -27.39 23.82
N ASP A 325 37.30 -28.35 23.56
CA ASP A 325 37.67 -29.75 23.34
C ASP A 325 38.60 -29.93 22.12
N GLU A 326 38.40 -29.09 21.11
CA GLU A 326 39.21 -29.03 19.89
C GLU A 326 39.90 -27.67 19.76
N VAL A 327 41.23 -27.66 19.67
CA VAL A 327 42.02 -26.43 19.61
C VAL A 327 42.72 -26.32 18.26
N PRO A 328 42.75 -25.13 17.63
CA PRO A 328 43.46 -24.94 16.36
C PRO A 328 44.96 -25.26 16.50
N MET A 329 45.47 -26.13 15.62
CA MET A 329 46.88 -26.59 15.61
C MET A 329 47.88 -25.42 15.60
N GLN A 330 47.56 -24.35 14.88
CA GLN A 330 48.42 -23.15 14.78
C GLN A 330 48.65 -22.44 16.13
N VAL A 331 47.70 -22.51 17.06
CA VAL A 331 47.82 -21.89 18.40
C VAL A 331 48.74 -22.73 19.28
N VAL A 332 48.59 -24.06 19.21
CA VAL A 332 49.43 -25.02 19.95
C VAL A 332 50.88 -24.95 19.48
N GLU A 333 51.14 -25.03 18.18
CA GLU A 333 52.50 -24.99 17.61
C GLU A 333 53.24 -23.69 17.96
N ARG A 334 52.54 -22.55 17.94
CA ARG A 334 53.13 -21.25 18.25
C ARG A 334 53.50 -21.11 19.73
N LEU A 335 52.72 -21.72 20.63
CA LEU A 335 53.03 -21.73 22.06
C LEU A 335 54.17 -22.68 22.36
N GLU A 336 54.20 -23.86 21.73
CA GLU A 336 55.29 -24.84 21.90
C GLU A 336 56.63 -24.34 21.35
N GLN A 337 56.64 -23.69 20.18
CA GLN A 337 57.85 -23.04 19.66
C GLN A 337 58.43 -21.98 20.60
N ARG A 338 57.57 -21.27 21.35
CA ARG A 338 58.00 -20.26 22.33
C ARG A 338 58.38 -20.84 23.69
N MET A 339 57.97 -22.07 24.00
CA MET A 339 58.43 -22.80 25.19
C MET A 339 59.75 -23.53 24.97
N GLY A 340 60.01 -23.99 23.73
CA GLY A 340 61.19 -24.77 23.36
C GLY A 340 62.37 -23.95 22.84
N GLY A 341 62.26 -22.62 22.81
CA GLY A 341 63.33 -21.67 22.44
C GLY A 341 63.94 -20.99 23.65
#